data_AF-A0A6B3ETQ9-F1
#
_entry.id   AF-A0A6B3ETQ9-F1
#
_cell.length_a   1.000
_cell.length_b   1.000
_cell.length_c   1.000
_cell.angle_alpha   90.00
_cell.angle_beta   90.00
_cell.angle_gamma   90.00
#
_symmetry.space_group_name_H-M   'P 1'
#
loop_
_entity.id
_entity.type
_entity.pdbx_description
1 polymer ?
#
loop_
_entity_poly.entity_id
_entity_poly.type
_entity_poly.pdbx_seq_one_letter_code
_entity_poly.pdbx_strand_id
1 'polypeptide(L)'
;LSRLVVGKDDKPLLKLAAPLTPAAAKEDENGTAVYTAVECNDAAWPTDFATWDRDNTHLASVAPFETWDNAWMNLPCASWPAPRQR
;
A
#
# COMPACT_ATOMS: atom_id res chain seq x y z
N LEU A 1 -16.43 -6.49 -18.98
CA LEU A 1 -15.33 -5.49 -19.00
C LEU A 1 -15.75 -4.29 -18.16
N SER A 2 -14.86 -3.70 -17.37
CA SER A 2 -15.20 -2.57 -16.49
C SER A 2 -15.54 -1.30 -17.29
N ARG A 3 -16.39 -0.43 -16.73
CA ARG A 3 -16.77 0.85 -17.37
C ARG A 3 -15.57 1.76 -17.64
N LEU A 4 -14.53 1.67 -16.80
CA LEU A 4 -13.26 2.33 -17.04
C LEU A 4 -12.62 1.89 -18.36
N VAL A 5 -12.53 0.58 -18.61
CA VAL A 5 -11.83 0.05 -19.79
C VAL A 5 -12.61 0.30 -21.08
N VAL A 6 -13.94 0.10 -21.06
CA VAL A 6 -14.78 0.22 -22.25
C VAL A 6 -15.17 1.66 -22.56
N GLY A 7 -15.50 2.44 -21.53
CA GLY A 7 -16.11 3.76 -21.67
C GLY A 7 -15.26 4.91 -21.16
N LYS A 8 -14.05 4.65 -20.62
CA LYS A 8 -13.22 5.66 -19.93
C LYS A 8 -13.95 6.38 -18.78
N ASP A 9 -14.95 5.72 -18.19
CA ASP A 9 -15.74 6.24 -17.06
C ASP A 9 -15.17 5.71 -15.74
N ASP A 10 -14.49 6.58 -15.00
CA ASP A 10 -13.85 6.31 -13.72
C ASP A 10 -14.78 6.53 -12.50
N LYS A 11 -15.91 7.23 -12.68
CA LYS A 11 -16.85 7.56 -11.60
C LYS A 11 -17.30 6.37 -10.75
N PRO A 12 -17.55 5.17 -11.32
CA PRO A 12 -17.91 4.01 -10.51
C PRO A 12 -16.79 3.55 -9.58
N LEU A 13 -15.53 3.68 -10.00
CA LEU A 13 -14.37 3.32 -9.19
C LEU A 13 -14.13 4.36 -8.10
N LEU A 14 -14.25 5.65 -8.43
CA LEU A 14 -14.18 6.72 -7.43
C LEU A 14 -15.26 6.56 -6.36
N LYS A 15 -16.48 6.19 -6.75
CA LYS A 15 -17.56 5.91 -5.80
C LYS A 15 -17.27 4.72 -4.88
N LEU A 16 -16.55 3.71 -5.39
CA LEU A 16 -16.17 2.53 -4.61
C LEU A 16 -15.00 2.83 -3.65
N ALA A 17 -14.03 3.62 -4.10
CA ALA A 17 -12.81 3.93 -3.33
C ALA A 17 -12.99 5.09 -2.34
N ALA A 18 -14.00 5.95 -2.54
CA ALA A 18 -14.21 7.09 -1.67
C ALA A 18 -14.69 6.66 -0.27
N PRO A 19 -14.20 7.31 0.80
CA PRO A 19 -14.70 7.08 2.14
C PRO A 19 -16.18 7.47 2.26
N LEU A 20 -16.94 6.71 3.06
CA LEU A 20 -18.38 6.90 3.21
C LEU A 20 -18.73 8.24 3.89
N THR A 21 -17.85 8.74 4.75
CA THR A 21 -18.02 10.02 5.46
C THR A 21 -16.65 10.67 5.72
N PRO A 22 -16.59 11.99 5.99
CA PRO A 22 -15.37 12.65 6.42
C PRO A 22 -14.79 12.08 7.72
N ALA A 23 -15.64 11.57 8.63
CA ALA A 23 -15.20 10.93 9.86
C ALA A 23 -14.49 9.60 9.57
N ALA A 24 -15.06 8.78 8.69
CA ALA A 24 -14.43 7.52 8.25
C ALA A 24 -13.09 7.78 7.56
N ALA A 25 -13.01 8.80 6.68
CA ALA A 25 -11.75 9.20 6.05
C ALA A 25 -10.65 9.51 7.09
N LYS A 26 -11.00 10.26 8.14
CA LYS A 26 -10.09 10.61 9.22
C LYS A 26 -9.65 9.39 10.03
N GLU A 27 -10.56 8.45 10.28
CA GLU A 27 -10.23 7.20 10.97
C GLU A 27 -9.27 6.33 10.15
N ASP A 28 -9.51 6.19 8.84
CA ASP A 28 -8.64 5.46 7.92
C ASP A 28 -7.24 6.10 7.83
N GLU A 29 -7.17 7.44 7.73
CA GLU A 29 -5.92 8.19 7.74
C GLU A 29 -5.13 7.97 9.04
N ASN A 30 -5.79 8.02 10.20
CA ASN A 30 -5.15 7.78 11.49
C ASN A 30 -4.63 6.34 11.60
N GLY A 31 -5.41 5.36 11.16
CA GLY A 31 -5.01 3.95 11.16
C GLY A 31 -3.77 3.72 10.30
N THR A 32 -3.78 4.29 9.09
CA THR A 32 -2.64 4.22 8.16
C THR A 32 -1.40 4.88 8.74
N ALA A 33 -1.56 6.04 9.40
CA ALA A 33 -0.44 6.76 10.01
C ALA A 33 0.23 5.96 11.13
N VAL A 34 -0.57 5.35 12.02
CA VAL A 34 -0.05 4.52 13.11
C VAL A 34 0.61 3.26 12.57
N TYR A 35 -0.03 2.55 11.64
CA TYR A 35 0.53 1.34 11.03
C TYR A 35 1.89 1.62 10.39
N THR A 36 1.95 2.64 9.54
CA THR A 36 3.18 3.04 8.84
C THR A 36 4.28 3.42 9.83
N ALA A 37 3.95 4.20 10.86
CA ALA A 37 4.94 4.64 11.84
C ALA A 37 5.56 3.47 12.62
N VAL A 38 4.76 2.46 12.98
CA VAL A 38 5.24 1.27 13.71
C VAL A 38 6.06 0.37 12.79
N GLU A 39 5.49 -0.08 11.67
CA GLU A 39 6.16 -1.01 10.75
C GLU A 39 7.50 -0.46 10.26
N CYS A 40 7.53 0.82 9.87
CA CYS A 40 8.73 1.42 9.31
C CYS A 40 9.82 1.70 10.36
N ASN A 41 9.45 1.83 11.64
CA ASN A 41 10.38 2.05 12.74
C ASN A 41 10.98 0.75 13.27
N ASP A 42 10.21 -0.34 13.28
CA ASP A 42 10.57 -1.56 14.02
C ASP A 42 11.37 -2.58 13.20
N ALA A 43 11.41 -2.44 11.86
CA ALA A 43 12.11 -3.36 10.98
C ALA A 43 13.09 -2.68 10.01
N ALA A 44 14.10 -3.45 9.58
CA ALA A 44 15.10 -3.01 8.60
C ALA A 44 14.58 -3.21 7.16
N TRP A 45 13.77 -2.26 6.69
CA TRP A 45 13.22 -2.31 5.33
C TRP A 45 14.26 -1.99 4.23
N PRO A 46 14.21 -2.67 3.06
CA PRO A 46 15.02 -2.32 1.90
C PRO A 46 14.68 -0.91 1.41
N THR A 47 15.70 -0.12 1.09
CA THR A 47 15.54 1.24 0.55
C THR A 47 15.56 1.29 -0.98
N ASP A 48 16.02 0.22 -1.63
CA ASP A 48 16.09 0.11 -3.10
C ASP A 48 14.87 -0.65 -3.64
N PHE A 49 14.11 0.01 -4.51
CA PHE A 49 12.92 -0.57 -5.15
C PHE A 49 13.24 -1.84 -5.95
N ALA A 50 14.43 -1.96 -6.54
CA ALA A 50 14.79 -3.16 -7.30
C ALA A 50 14.81 -4.43 -6.42
N THR A 51 15.07 -4.27 -5.12
CA THR A 51 14.98 -5.37 -4.15
C THR A 51 13.52 -5.78 -3.93
N TRP A 52 12.63 -4.81 -3.75
CA TRP A 52 11.19 -5.04 -3.60
C TRP A 52 10.60 -5.74 -4.82
N ASP A 53 10.93 -5.26 -6.02
CA ASP A 53 10.41 -5.82 -7.27
C ASP A 53 10.84 -7.27 -7.48
N ARG A 54 12.14 -7.56 -7.31
CA ARG A 54 12.68 -8.92 -7.43
C ARG A 54 12.01 -9.87 -6.43
N ASP A 55 11.99 -9.50 -5.15
CA ASP A 55 11.57 -10.41 -4.08
C ASP A 55 10.05 -10.65 -4.12
N ASN A 56 9.25 -9.61 -4.37
CA ASN A 56 7.80 -9.74 -4.47
C ASN A 56 7.37 -10.39 -5.79
N THR A 57 8.08 -10.17 -6.90
CA THR A 57 7.82 -10.92 -8.15
C THR A 57 8.06 -12.42 -7.94
N HIS A 58 9.13 -12.79 -7.24
CA HIS A 58 9.40 -14.19 -6.93
C HIS A 58 8.33 -14.76 -5.99
N LEU A 59 7.97 -14.05 -4.92
CA LEU A 59 6.95 -14.50 -3.97
C LEU A 59 5.55 -14.60 -4.59
N ALA A 60 5.20 -13.72 -5.52
CA ALA A 60 3.93 -13.75 -6.23
C ALA A 60 3.74 -15.04 -7.06
N SER A 61 4.81 -15.76 -7.41
CA SER A 61 4.69 -17.06 -8.08
C SER A 61 4.06 -18.15 -7.21
N VAL A 62 4.14 -18.01 -5.87
CA VAL A 62 3.59 -18.96 -4.90
C VAL A 62 2.44 -18.37 -4.07
N ALA A 63 2.40 -17.05 -3.89
CA ALA A 63 1.38 -16.31 -3.15
C ALA A 63 0.79 -15.16 -4.00
N PRO A 64 0.17 -15.44 -5.16
CA PRO A 64 -0.20 -14.43 -6.16
C PRO A 64 -1.28 -13.45 -5.72
N PHE A 65 -2.13 -13.83 -4.76
CA PHE A 65 -3.25 -13.00 -4.34
C PHE A 65 -2.79 -11.79 -3.51
N GLU A 66 -1.96 -12.01 -2.50
CA GLU A 66 -1.71 -11.01 -1.45
C GLU A 66 -0.34 -10.34 -1.56
N THR A 67 0.61 -10.95 -2.27
CA THR A 67 2.01 -10.50 -2.25
C THR A 67 2.16 -9.02 -2.58
N TRP A 68 1.57 -8.58 -3.69
CA TRP A 68 1.73 -7.20 -4.13
C TRP A 68 0.85 -6.23 -3.36
N ASP A 69 -0.33 -6.64 -2.92
CA ASP A 69 -1.19 -5.79 -2.08
C ASP A 69 -0.48 -5.44 -0.76
N ASN A 70 0.07 -6.47 -0.10
CA ASN A 70 0.88 -6.31 1.10
C ASN A 70 2.18 -5.51 0.85
N ALA A 71 2.86 -5.75 -0.27
CA ALA A 71 4.06 -5.01 -0.63
C ALA A 71 3.78 -3.51 -0.78
N TRP A 72 2.68 -3.13 -1.45
CA TRP A 72 2.29 -1.73 -1.61
C TRP A 72 1.93 -1.07 -0.29
N MET A 73 1.28 -1.80 0.62
CA MET A 73 0.98 -1.31 1.98
C MET A 73 2.24 -0.92 2.76
N ASN A 74 3.34 -1.67 2.59
CA ASN A 74 4.59 -1.48 3.33
C ASN A 74 5.66 -0.67 2.58
N LEU A 75 5.52 -0.47 1.27
CA LEU A 75 6.50 0.24 0.46
C LEU A 75 6.89 1.65 0.96
N PRO A 76 5.99 2.44 1.59
CA PRO A 76 6.39 3.73 2.19
C PRO A 76 7.59 3.62 3.14
N CYS A 77 7.81 2.46 3.76
CA CYS A 77 8.96 2.25 4.65
C CYS A 77 10.32 2.35 3.96
N ALA A 78 10.39 2.14 2.64
CA ALA A 78 11.60 2.31 1.86
C ALA A 78 12.12 3.77 1.89
N SER A 79 11.22 4.75 2.10
CA SER A 79 11.54 6.18 2.16
C SER A 79 11.24 6.81 3.53
N TRP A 80 11.12 6.00 4.58
CA TRP A 80 10.81 6.48 5.94
C TRP A 80 11.88 7.46 6.44
N PRO A 81 11.51 8.69 6.85
CA PRO A 81 12.48 9.75 7.14
C PRO A 81 13.06 9.70 8.56
N ALA A 82 12.40 9.01 9.48
CA ALA A 82 12.84 8.93 10.87
C ALA A 82 13.86 7.79 11.08
N PRO A 83 14.71 7.86 12.11
CA PRO A 83 15.58 6.76 12.48
C PRO A 83 14.77 5.49 12.76
N ARG A 84 15.27 4.35 12.27
CA ARG A 84 14.73 3.02 12.58
C ARG A 84 15.38 2.48 13.85
N GLN A 85 14.65 1.69 14.62
CA GLN A 85 15.22 0.98 15.77
C GLN A 85 16.29 -0.02 15.28
N ARG A 86 17.32 -0.22 16.09
CA ARG A 86 18.44 -1.12 15.84
C ARG A 86 18.56 -2.14 16.95
#